data_AF-A0A7I6P984-F1
#
_entry.id   AF-A0A7I6P984-F1
#
_cell.length_a   1.000
_cell.length_b   1.000
_cell.length_c   1.000
_cell.angle_alpha   90.00
_cell.angle_beta   90.00
_cell.angle_gamma   90.00
#
_symmetry.space_group_name_H-M   'P 1'
#
loop_
_entity.id
_entity.type
_entity.pdbx_description
1 polymer ?
#
loop_
_entity_poly.entity_id
_entity_poly.type
_entity_poly.pdbx_seq_one_letter_code
_entity_poly.pdbx_strand_id
1 'polypeptide(L)' 'MSAKATGIFLLLLVLLAVPQAAPESDTVTCRKMKGECSFLLCPLFKRSRGTCYNGLAKCCRPFWIHGRH' A
#
# COMPACT_ATOMS: atom_id res chain seq x y z
N MET A 1 -16.42 -8.57 41.99
CA MET A 1 -16.49 -7.82 40.70
C MET A 1 -16.32 -8.81 39.57
N SER A 2 -17.28 -8.88 38.64
CA SER A 2 -17.39 -9.96 37.65
C SER A 2 -16.24 -9.92 36.65
N ALA A 3 -15.33 -10.91 36.72
CA ALA A 3 -14.14 -11.05 35.86
C ALA A 3 -14.45 -11.09 34.34
N LYS A 4 -15.72 -11.32 33.99
CA LYS A 4 -16.23 -11.35 32.61
C LYS A 4 -16.20 -9.97 31.95
N ALA A 5 -16.42 -8.90 32.71
CA ALA A 5 -16.47 -7.54 32.17
C ALA A 5 -15.06 -7.01 31.84
N THR A 6 -14.05 -7.37 32.65
CA THR A 6 -12.67 -6.92 32.48
C THR A 6 -12.02 -7.49 31.22
N GLY A 7 -12.32 -8.75 30.88
CA GLY A 7 -11.80 -9.40 29.67
C GLY A 7 -12.32 -8.75 28.39
N ILE A 8 -13.60 -8.39 28.35
CA ILE A 8 -14.22 -7.71 27.20
C ILE A 8 -13.63 -6.30 27.03
N PHE A 9 -13.42 -5.60 28.15
CA PHE A 9 -12.84 -4.25 28.13
C PHE A 9 -11.40 -4.23 27.61
N LEU A 10 -10.60 -5.22 28.01
CA LEU A 10 -9.24 -5.41 27.50
C LEU A 10 -9.22 -5.72 25.99
N LEU A 11 -10.13 -6.57 25.51
CA LEU A 11 -10.28 -6.88 24.08
C LEU A 11 -10.63 -5.64 23.25
N LEU A 12 -11.53 -4.79 23.74
CA LEU A 12 -11.92 -3.53 23.09
C LEU A 12 -10.75 -2.54 23.01
N LEU A 13 -9.96 -2.42 24.07
CA LEU A 13 -8.77 -1.57 24.10
C LEU A 13 -7.71 -2.02 23.08
N VAL A 14 -7.53 -3.34 22.92
CA VAL A 14 -6.61 -3.91 21.92
C VAL A 14 -7.08 -3.62 20.49
N LEU A 15 -8.39 -3.71 20.21
CA LEU A 15 -8.94 -3.37 18.89
C LEU A 15 -8.75 -1.88 18.54
N LEU A 16 -8.94 -0.97 19.51
CA LEU A 16 -8.76 0.47 19.29
C LEU A 16 -7.28 0.87 19.12
N ALA A 17 -6.36 0.13 19.73
CA ALA A 17 -4.94 0.42 19.69
C ALA A 17 -4.24 -0.07 18.42
N VAL A 18 -4.90 -0.88 17.57
CA VAL A 18 -4.35 -1.26 16.27
C VAL A 18 -4.39 -0.02 15.36
N PRO A 19 -3.23 0.53 14.94
CA PRO A 19 -3.22 1.56 13.92
C PRO A 19 -3.83 0.96 12.65
N GLN A 20 -5.01 1.44 12.29
CA GLN A 20 -5.65 1.14 11.02
C GLN A 20 -4.83 1.85 9.94
N ALA A 21 -3.73 1.23 9.52
CA ALA A 21 -3.06 1.61 8.30
C ALA A 21 -4.03 1.31 7.16
N ALA A 22 -4.84 2.31 6.79
CA ALA A 22 -5.63 2.25 5.57
C ALA A 22 -4.65 1.88 4.45
N PRO A 23 -4.93 0.83 3.66
CA PRO A 23 -4.04 0.45 2.57
C PRO A 23 -3.93 1.66 1.64
N GLU A 24 -2.75 2.28 1.62
CA GLU A 24 -2.44 3.37 0.71
C GLU A 24 -2.71 2.89 -0.71
N SER A 25 -3.46 3.68 -1.47
CA SER A 25 -3.79 3.32 -2.86
C SER A 25 -2.51 3.01 -3.62
N ASP A 26 -2.53 1.90 -4.36
CA ASP A 26 -1.44 1.47 -5.24
C ASP A 26 -1.00 2.58 -6.20
N THR A 27 -1.95 3.39 -6.66
CA THR A 27 -1.74 4.61 -7.46
C THR A 27 -0.86 5.64 -6.76
N VAL A 28 -1.14 5.92 -5.48
CA VAL A 28 -0.38 6.89 -4.68
C VAL A 28 1.02 6.36 -4.41
N THR A 29 1.12 5.07 -4.07
CA THR A 29 2.40 4.38 -3.89
C THR A 29 3.25 4.43 -5.16
N CYS A 30 2.63 4.23 -6.33
CA CYS A 30 3.31 4.33 -7.61
C CYS A 30 3.88 5.73 -7.86
N ARG A 31 3.06 6.77 -7.66
CA ARG A 31 3.49 8.17 -7.83
C ARG A 31 4.58 8.58 -6.85
N LYS A 32 4.51 8.17 -5.58
CA LYS A 32 5.55 8.42 -4.55
C LYS A 32 6.91 7.89 -5.00
N MET A 33 6.90 6.77 -5.72
CA MET A 33 8.10 6.11 -6.24
C MET A 33 8.55 6.65 -7.61
N LYS A 34 8.07 7.84 -8.00
CA LYS A 34 8.30 8.46 -9.31
C LYS A 34 7.90 7.56 -10.49
N GLY A 35 6.91 6.70 -10.28
CA GLY A 35 6.29 5.87 -11.30
C GLY A 35 5.10 6.55 -11.96
N GLU A 36 4.73 6.05 -13.12
CA GLU A 36 3.52 6.42 -13.85
C GLU A 36 2.63 5.21 -14.03
N CYS A 37 1.32 5.42 -14.07
CA CYS A 37 0.34 4.36 -14.27
C CYS A 37 0.04 4.20 -15.76
N SER A 38 0.13 2.97 -16.27
CA SER A 38 -0.22 2.63 -17.66
C SER A 38 -1.15 1.43 -17.69
N PHE A 39 -2.28 1.53 -18.38
CA PHE A 39 -3.23 0.44 -18.55
C PHE A 39 -2.73 -0.65 -19.53
N LEU A 40 -1.77 -0.30 -20.38
CA LEU A 40 -1.23 -1.21 -21.40
C LEU A 40 0.08 -1.85 -20.91
N LEU A 41 1.18 -1.49 -21.57
CA LEU A 41 2.54 -1.91 -21.28
C LEU A 41 3.35 -0.69 -20.83
N CYS A 42 4.44 -0.95 -20.12
CA CYS A 42 5.37 0.10 -19.77
C CYS A 42 6.22 0.49 -20.99
N PRO A 43 6.53 1.79 -21.17
CA PRO A 43 7.47 2.24 -22.19
C PRO A 43 8.82 1.53 -22.08
N LEU A 44 9.57 1.41 -23.18
CA LEU A 44 10.81 0.62 -23.29
C LEU A 44 11.86 0.88 -22.18
N PHE A 45 11.98 2.12 -21.68
CA PHE A 45 12.93 2.49 -20.62
C PHE A 45 12.35 2.43 -19.19
N LYS A 46 11.13 1.92 -19.03
CA LYS A 46 10.41 1.79 -17.75
C LYS A 46 10.04 0.34 -17.48
N ARG A 47 10.14 -0.09 -16.22
CA ARG A 47 9.79 -1.45 -15.78
C ARG A 47 8.48 -1.42 -15.00
N SER A 48 7.63 -2.43 -15.18
CA SER A 48 6.43 -2.58 -14.34
C SER A 48 6.81 -3.09 -12.96
N ARG A 49 6.55 -2.31 -11.91
CA ARG A 49 6.74 -2.71 -10.50
C ARG A 49 5.54 -2.26 -9.66
N GLY A 50 4.63 -3.19 -9.43
CA GLY A 50 3.34 -2.95 -8.78
C GLY A 50 2.23 -2.56 -9.75
N THR A 51 1.10 -2.14 -9.20
CA THR A 51 -0.11 -1.77 -9.94
C THR A 51 -0.54 -0.33 -9.66
N CYS A 52 -1.54 0.14 -10.39
CA CYS A 52 -2.29 1.35 -10.11
C CYS A 52 -3.79 1.11 -10.28
N TYR A 53 -4.59 2.04 -9.74
CA TYR A 53 -6.05 2.05 -9.79
C TYR A 53 -6.64 0.73 -9.28
N ASN A 54 -6.19 0.27 -8.11
CA ASN A 54 -6.60 -1.00 -7.49
C ASN A 54 -6.34 -2.22 -8.38
N GLY A 55 -5.20 -2.26 -9.06
CA GLY A 55 -4.82 -3.40 -9.91
C GLY A 55 -5.19 -3.27 -11.39
N LEU A 56 -5.94 -2.24 -11.79
CA LEU A 56 -6.40 -2.08 -13.18
C LEU A 56 -5.28 -1.67 -14.16
N ALA A 57 -4.23 -1.05 -13.66
CA ALA A 57 -3.09 -0.61 -14.46
C ALA A 57 -1.75 -1.09 -13.88
N LYS A 58 -0.70 -1.06 -14.70
CA LYS A 58 0.67 -1.34 -14.27
C LYS A 58 1.34 -0.05 -13.81
N CYS A 59 2.09 -0.13 -12.71
CA CYS A 59 2.96 0.95 -12.27
C CYS A 59 4.32 0.87 -12.98
N CYS A 60 4.58 1.79 -13.90
CA CYS A 60 5.79 1.85 -14.71
C CYS A 60 6.80 2.81 -14.09
N ARG A 61 7.95 2.28 -13.66
CA ARG A 61 9.02 3.05 -13.00
C ARG A 61 10.28 3.10 -13.87
N PRO A 62 11.02 4.21 -13.87
CA PRO A 62 12.31 4.27 -14.56
C PRO A 62 13.27 3.23 -13.98
N PHE A 63 14.00 2.52 -14.84
CA PHE A 63 14.94 1.47 -14.43
C PHE A 63 16.00 1.99 -13.43
N TRP A 64 16.44 3.24 -13.60
CA TRP A 64 17.53 3.88 -12.85
C TRP A 64 17.20 4.20 -11.38
N ILE A 65 15.92 4.26 -10.99
CA ILE A 65 15.53 4.59 -9.61
C ILE A 65 15.77 3.40 -8.65
N HIS A 66 16.06 2.19 -9.17
CA HIS A 66 16.37 1.02 -8.35
C HIS A 66 17.80 0.97 -7.78
N GLY A 67 18.68 1.90 -8.14
CA GLY A 67 20.09 1.90 -7.71
C GLY A 67 20.39 2.59 -6.38
N ARG A 68 19.41 2.83 -5.51
CA ARG A 68 19.65 3.44 -4.19
C ARG A 68 19.05 2.55 -3.10
N HIS A 69 19.74 1.46 -2.79
CA HIS A 69 19.50 0.69 -1.57
C HIS A 69 20.82 0.10 -1.08
#